data_AF-A0A1H3DA36-F1
#
_entry.id   AF-A0A1H3DA36-F1
#
_cell.length_a   1.000
_cell.length_b   1.000
_cell.length_c   1.000
_cell.angle_alpha   90.00
_cell.angle_beta   90.00
_cell.angle_gamma   90.00
#
_symmetry.space_group_name_H-M   'P 1'
#
loop_
_entity.id
_entity.type
_entity.pdbx_description
1 polymer ?
#
loop_
_entity_poly.entity_id
_entity_poly.type
_entity_poly.pdbx_seq_one_letter_code
_entity_poly.pdbx_strand_id
1 'polypeptide(L)'
;MNAKRVVDTILRNNNFYSYTVTLNSKISRCNFNRQGNTEIQLESYERKEEELIVAAHEASHVLNYNENVTNLKLLLCLEKLMKFTLLGLPVFSVFMIIRNLLMIDSTNLIDFIFNSYTLLCFASGTSYYLYYGRDEALTEKRALKELEKGIFPLIDNELKFLIVNENKTRIVTWVYKKVFLLLIGLILLLLFLRFLPELLII
;
A
#
# COMPACT_ATOMS: atom_id res chain seq x y z
N MET A 1 14.52 6.26 24.44
CA MET A 1 14.25 7.17 23.30
C MET A 1 12.88 6.82 22.79
N ASN A 2 11.97 7.79 22.68
CA ASN A 2 10.55 7.59 22.37
C ASN A 2 10.29 7.82 20.87
N ALA A 3 9.34 7.10 20.27
CA ALA A 3 8.86 7.24 18.89
C ALA A 3 8.72 8.71 18.42
N LYS A 4 8.12 9.59 19.23
CA LYS A 4 7.97 11.01 18.89
C LYS A 4 9.31 11.70 18.64
N ARG A 5 10.33 11.39 19.45
CA ARG A 5 11.66 11.98 19.28
C ARG A 5 12.32 11.54 17.98
N VAL A 6 12.05 10.30 17.52
CA VAL A 6 12.53 9.83 16.20
C VAL A 6 11.93 10.65 15.09
N VAL A 7 10.59 10.79 15.09
CA VAL A 7 9.88 11.61 14.11
C VAL A 7 10.41 13.05 14.12
N ASP A 8 10.48 13.66 15.30
CA ASP A 8 10.93 15.04 15.45
C ASP A 8 12.36 15.23 14.91
N THR A 9 13.25 14.27 15.18
CA THR A 9 14.64 14.32 14.72
C THR A 9 14.71 14.21 13.20
N ILE A 10 14.02 13.24 12.61
CA ILE A 10 14.05 13.00 11.16
C ILE A 10 13.46 14.19 10.40
N LEU A 11 12.28 14.67 10.78
CA LEU A 11 11.60 15.75 10.06
C LEU A 11 12.36 17.07 10.18
N ARG A 12 12.90 17.41 11.36
CA ARG A 12 13.69 18.63 11.55
C ARG A 12 15.02 18.58 10.81
N ASN A 13 15.68 17.42 10.74
CA ASN A 13 16.90 17.25 9.94
C ASN A 13 16.66 17.46 8.44
N ASN A 14 15.41 17.32 7.99
CA ASN A 14 14.99 17.55 6.60
C ASN A 14 14.19 18.86 6.45
N ASN A 15 14.29 19.80 7.41
CA ASN A 15 13.64 21.12 7.40
C ASN A 15 12.10 21.08 7.25
N PHE A 16 11.46 20.00 7.68
CA PHE A 16 10.01 19.87 7.69
C PHE A 16 9.47 20.16 9.10
N TYR A 17 8.59 21.16 9.24
CA TYR A 17 8.10 21.64 10.54
C TYR A 17 6.58 21.61 10.69
N SER A 18 5.85 21.36 9.60
CA SER A 18 4.38 21.44 9.56
C SER A 18 3.73 20.10 9.88
N TYR A 19 3.96 19.58 11.09
CA TYR A 19 3.40 18.29 11.52
C TYR A 19 3.00 18.26 12.99
N THR A 20 2.14 17.29 13.32
CA THR A 20 1.80 16.90 14.69
C THR A 20 2.00 15.40 14.87
N VAL A 21 2.43 14.98 16.06
CA VAL A 21 2.60 13.55 16.40
C VAL A 21 1.62 13.16 17.50
N THR A 22 0.77 12.18 17.21
CA THR A 22 -0.18 11.56 18.13
C THR A 22 0.33 10.18 18.52
N LEU A 23 0.55 9.94 19.82
CA LEU A 23 1.00 8.65 20.36
C LEU A 23 -0.18 7.80 20.84
N ASN A 24 0.02 6.48 20.97
CA ASN A 24 -0.98 5.51 21.39
C ASN A 24 -2.21 5.47 20.47
N SER A 25 -2.01 5.64 19.16
CA SER A 25 -3.08 5.40 18.19
C SER A 25 -3.33 3.90 18.01
N LYS A 26 -4.51 3.55 17.49
CA LYS A 26 -4.84 2.14 17.15
C LYS A 26 -4.06 1.62 15.95
N ILE A 27 -3.55 2.52 15.12
CA ILE A 27 -2.81 2.23 13.90
C ILE A 27 -1.73 3.30 13.72
N SER A 28 -0.56 2.89 13.27
CA SER A 28 0.46 3.81 12.78
C SER A 28 0.09 4.26 11.37
N ARG A 29 0.01 5.58 11.15
CA ARG A 29 -0.33 6.15 9.83
C ARG A 29 0.02 7.62 9.74
N CYS A 30 0.23 8.05 8.51
CA CYS A 30 0.45 9.44 8.17
C CYS A 30 -0.77 10.06 7.44
N ASN A 31 -1.34 11.10 8.04
CA ASN A 31 -2.51 11.82 7.52
C ASN A 31 -2.10 13.19 6.98
N PHE A 32 -2.34 13.39 5.69
CA PHE A 32 -2.08 14.66 5.03
C PHE A 32 -3.36 15.48 4.99
N ASN A 33 -3.40 16.59 5.73
CA ASN A 33 -4.52 17.50 5.64
C ASN A 33 -4.42 18.39 4.38
N ARG A 34 -5.54 18.91 3.91
CA ARG A 34 -5.58 19.80 2.73
C ARG A 34 -4.96 21.19 2.99
N GLN A 35 -4.69 21.52 4.24
CA GLN A 35 -4.15 22.80 4.71
C GLN A 35 -2.61 22.78 4.86
N GLY A 36 -1.95 21.67 4.51
CA GLY A 36 -0.48 21.53 4.58
C GLY A 36 0.08 21.02 5.92
N ASN A 37 -0.76 20.77 6.93
CA ASN A 37 -0.34 20.10 8.16
C ASN A 37 -0.48 18.58 8.05
N THR A 38 0.58 17.89 8.45
CA THR A 38 0.62 16.43 8.46
C THR A 38 0.47 15.90 9.88
N GLU A 39 -0.53 15.05 10.11
CA GLU A 39 -0.68 14.36 11.39
C GLU A 39 -0.07 12.95 11.28
N ILE A 40 0.90 12.66 12.12
CA ILE A 40 1.52 11.33 12.24
C ILE A 40 0.94 10.67 13.48
N GLN A 41 0.28 9.54 13.28
CA GLN A 41 -0.27 8.69 14.34
C GLN A 41 0.66 7.51 14.53
N LEU A 42 1.03 7.21 15.78
CA LEU A 42 1.94 6.11 16.13
C LEU A 42 1.29 5.20 17.16
N GLU A 43 1.22 3.91 16.81
CA GLU A 43 0.89 2.83 17.73
C GLU A 43 2.04 2.61 18.71
N SER A 44 1.70 2.09 19.89
CA SER A 44 2.68 1.74 20.90
C SER A 44 3.10 0.28 20.72
N TYR A 45 4.40 0.07 20.53
CA TYR A 45 4.99 -1.25 20.36
C TYR A 45 5.76 -1.63 21.63
N GLU A 46 5.68 -2.90 22.03
CA GLU A 46 6.49 -3.43 23.14
C GLU A 46 7.97 -3.52 22.76
N ARG A 47 8.23 -3.85 21.49
CA ARG A 47 9.58 -3.96 20.93
C ARG A 47 10.09 -2.61 20.48
N LYS A 48 11.22 -2.19 21.05
CA LYS A 48 11.81 -0.88 20.81
C LYS A 48 12.33 -0.73 19.38
N GLU A 49 12.91 -1.77 18.79
CA GLU A 49 13.34 -1.77 17.39
C GLU A 49 12.16 -1.53 16.44
N GLU A 50 10.99 -2.08 16.75
CA GLU A 50 9.76 -1.93 15.98
C GLU A 50 9.18 -0.52 16.14
N GLU A 51 9.14 -0.01 17.38
CA GLU A 51 8.72 1.37 17.67
C GLU A 51 9.55 2.38 16.86
N LEU A 52 10.87 2.23 16.85
CA LEU A 52 11.78 3.16 16.18
C LEU A 52 11.67 3.08 14.65
N ILE A 53 11.56 1.87 14.07
CA ILE A 53 11.43 1.72 12.61
C ILE A 53 10.07 2.21 12.11
N VAL A 54 8.99 1.96 12.86
CA VAL A 54 7.65 2.47 12.51
C VAL A 54 7.62 4.00 12.57
N ALA A 55 8.17 4.60 13.63
CA ALA A 55 8.27 6.05 13.72
C ALA A 55 9.05 6.65 12.53
N ALA A 56 10.18 6.03 12.16
CA ALA A 56 10.97 6.47 11.03
C ALA A 56 10.27 6.26 9.67
N HIS A 57 9.50 5.18 9.55
CA HIS A 57 8.68 4.85 8.39
C HIS A 57 7.61 5.93 8.16
N GLU A 58 6.82 6.26 9.18
CA GLU A 58 5.78 7.30 9.06
C GLU A 58 6.37 8.68 8.78
N ALA A 59 7.49 9.02 9.42
CA ALA A 59 8.22 10.26 9.11
C ALA A 59 8.72 10.28 7.66
N SER A 60 9.17 9.14 7.13
CA SER A 60 9.67 9.02 5.76
C SER A 60 8.56 9.15 4.72
N HIS A 61 7.33 8.73 5.01
CA HIS A 61 6.17 9.02 4.16
C HIS A 61 5.97 10.53 3.98
N VAL A 62 6.07 11.30 5.08
CA VAL A 62 5.95 12.77 5.03
C VAL A 62 6.93 13.36 4.05
N LEU A 63 8.20 12.98 4.18
CA LEU A 63 9.26 13.53 3.35
C LEU A 63 9.11 13.07 1.90
N ASN A 64 8.77 11.80 1.66
CA ASN A 64 8.55 11.27 0.31
C ASN A 64 7.42 11.99 -0.42
N TYR A 65 6.34 12.34 0.28
CA TYR A 65 5.22 13.04 -0.33
C TYR A 65 5.51 14.52 -0.52
N ASN A 66 6.19 15.16 0.45
CA ASN A 66 6.61 16.56 0.34
C ASN A 66 7.60 16.77 -0.83
N GLU A 67 8.51 15.82 -1.05
CA GLU A 67 9.51 15.87 -2.11
C GLU A 67 9.04 15.29 -3.45
N ASN A 68 7.76 14.90 -3.56
CA ASN A 68 7.18 14.26 -4.74
C ASN A 68 7.89 12.97 -5.20
N VAL A 69 8.60 12.28 -4.29
CA VAL A 69 9.14 10.92 -4.54
C VAL A 69 7.99 9.95 -4.82
N THR A 70 6.91 10.08 -4.05
CA THR A 70 5.62 9.42 -4.28
C THR A 70 4.55 10.47 -4.50
N ASN A 71 3.73 10.29 -5.54
CA ASN A 71 2.58 11.15 -5.80
C ASN A 71 1.38 10.67 -4.98
N LEU A 72 1.16 11.31 -3.83
CA LEU A 72 0.05 10.99 -2.93
C LEU A 72 -1.33 11.13 -3.61
N LYS A 73 -1.51 12.12 -4.50
CA LYS A 73 -2.79 12.29 -5.22
C LYS A 73 -3.09 11.10 -6.12
N LEU A 74 -2.07 10.57 -6.80
CA LEU A 74 -2.20 9.37 -7.62
C LEU A 74 -2.48 8.14 -6.75
N LEU A 75 -1.77 7.97 -5.63
CA LEU A 75 -2.00 6.86 -4.69
C LEU A 75 -3.46 6.83 -4.21
N LEU A 76 -3.99 7.98 -3.75
CA LEU A 76 -5.38 8.12 -3.30
C LEU A 76 -6.38 7.93 -4.44
N CYS A 77 -6.04 8.32 -5.67
CA CYS A 77 -6.88 8.10 -6.85
C CYS A 77 -6.99 6.60 -7.16
N LEU A 78 -5.85 5.90 -7.20
CA LEU A 78 -5.78 4.46 -7.43
C LEU A 78 -6.51 3.68 -6.32
N GLU A 79 -6.38 4.10 -5.07
CA GLU A 79 -7.09 3.49 -3.94
C GLU A 79 -8.62 3.60 -4.12
N LYS A 80 -9.10 4.79 -4.50
CA LYS A 80 -10.52 5.02 -4.77
C LYS A 80 -11.02 4.20 -5.95
N LEU A 81 -10.24 4.15 -7.03
CA LEU A 81 -10.57 3.36 -8.21
C LEU A 81 -10.69 1.87 -7.85
N MET A 82 -9.71 1.33 -7.13
CA MET A 82 -9.76 -0.06 -6.64
C MET A 82 -10.98 -0.30 -5.74
N LYS A 83 -11.24 0.56 -4.76
CA LYS A 83 -12.40 0.41 -3.87
C LYS A 83 -13.72 0.44 -4.65
N PHE A 84 -13.82 1.34 -5.63
CA PHE A 84 -15.00 1.46 -6.48
C PHE A 84 -15.23 0.21 -7.33
N THR A 85 -14.18 -0.33 -7.98
CA THR A 85 -14.29 -1.55 -8.78
C THR A 85 -14.52 -2.80 -7.92
N LEU A 86 -13.95 -2.87 -6.72
CA LEU A 86 -14.18 -3.98 -5.80
C LEU A 86 -15.63 -4.03 -5.29
N LEU A 87 -16.27 -2.87 -5.06
CA LEU A 87 -17.66 -2.79 -4.58
C LEU A 87 -18.69 -3.33 -5.60
N GLY A 88 -18.41 -3.25 -6.89
CA GLY A 88 -19.30 -3.85 -7.89
C GLY A 88 -19.13 -5.37 -8.03
N LEU A 89 -18.02 -5.95 -7.54
CA LEU A 89 -17.73 -7.38 -7.66
C LEU A 89 -18.80 -8.27 -6.99
N PRO A 90 -19.28 -7.97 -5.76
CA PRO A 90 -20.42 -8.66 -5.15
C PRO A 90 -21.72 -8.53 -5.96
N VAL A 91 -22.01 -7.34 -6.49
CA VAL A 91 -23.23 -7.09 -7.29
C VAL A 91 -23.22 -7.93 -8.55
N PHE A 92 -22.09 -7.94 -9.27
CA PHE A 92 -21.90 -8.76 -10.46
C PHE A 92 -21.88 -10.27 -10.14
N SER A 93 -21.33 -10.67 -8.99
CA SER A 93 -21.30 -12.08 -8.57
C SER A 93 -22.69 -12.61 -8.23
N VAL A 94 -23.49 -11.83 -7.49
CA VAL A 94 -24.88 -12.17 -7.15
C VAL A 94 -25.74 -12.23 -8.42
N PHE A 95 -25.56 -11.29 -9.34
CA PHE A 95 -26.23 -11.32 -10.65
C PHE A 95 -25.92 -12.62 -11.41
N MET A 96 -24.66 -13.06 -11.47
CA MET A 96 -24.27 -14.31 -12.14
C MET A 96 -24.83 -15.55 -11.45
N ILE A 97 -24.90 -15.57 -10.12
CA ILE A 97 -25.51 -16.69 -9.37
C ILE A 97 -27.00 -16.78 -9.66
N ILE A 98 -27.73 -15.65 -9.56
CA ILE A 98 -29.17 -15.60 -9.86
C ILE A 98 -29.42 -16.02 -11.30
N ARG A 99 -28.63 -15.51 -12.23
CA ARG A 99 -28.72 -15.87 -13.65
C ARG A 99 -28.54 -17.37 -13.87
N ASN A 100 -27.51 -17.98 -13.30
CA ASN A 100 -27.26 -19.42 -13.42
C ASN A 100 -28.39 -20.24 -12.79
N LEU A 101 -28.94 -19.80 -11.66
CA LEU A 101 -30.08 -20.45 -11.01
C LEU A 101 -31.37 -20.38 -11.85
N LEU A 102 -31.56 -19.29 -12.59
CA LEU A 102 -32.74 -19.07 -13.43
C LEU A 102 -32.61 -19.65 -14.85
N MET A 103 -31.49 -20.32 -15.17
CA MET A 103 -31.19 -20.86 -16.50
C MET A 103 -31.46 -19.86 -17.64
N ILE A 104 -31.10 -18.58 -17.41
CA ILE A 104 -31.23 -17.55 -18.43
C ILE A 104 -30.10 -17.76 -19.46
N ASP A 105 -30.46 -18.16 -20.67
CA ASP A 105 -29.54 -18.29 -21.81
C ASP A 105 -28.68 -17.03 -21.94
N SER A 106 -27.34 -17.17 -21.88
CA SER A 106 -26.48 -16.02 -22.17
C SER A 106 -26.54 -15.71 -23.65
N THR A 107 -26.82 -14.45 -23.96
CA THR A 107 -26.16 -13.83 -25.10
C THR A 107 -24.67 -13.63 -24.74
N ASN A 108 -23.77 -13.94 -25.68
CA ASN A 108 -22.31 -13.75 -25.55
C ASN A 108 -21.90 -12.35 -25.03
N LEU A 109 -22.77 -11.35 -25.17
CA LEU A 109 -22.61 -9.99 -24.64
C LEU A 109 -22.54 -9.93 -23.09
N ILE A 110 -23.33 -10.72 -22.35
CA ILE A 110 -23.36 -10.66 -20.87
C ILE A 110 -22.06 -11.23 -20.30
N ASP A 111 -21.60 -12.35 -20.86
CA ASP A 111 -20.34 -12.99 -20.47
C ASP A 111 -19.14 -12.08 -20.81
N PHE A 112 -19.19 -11.39 -21.95
CA PHE A 112 -18.20 -10.36 -22.30
C PHE A 112 -18.13 -9.20 -21.31
N ILE A 113 -19.28 -8.66 -20.89
CA ILE A 113 -19.35 -7.57 -19.90
C ILE A 113 -18.77 -8.03 -18.57
N PHE A 114 -19.11 -9.23 -18.11
CA PHE A 114 -18.60 -9.80 -16.86
C PHE A 114 -17.08 -9.99 -16.88
N ASN A 115 -16.56 -10.58 -17.96
CA ASN A 115 -15.13 -10.80 -18.14
C ASN A 115 -14.36 -9.47 -18.22
N SER A 116 -14.91 -8.47 -18.93
CA SER A 116 -14.35 -7.12 -19.01
C SER A 116 -14.33 -6.41 -17.66
N TYR A 117 -15.42 -6.54 -16.88
CA TYR A 117 -15.49 -5.97 -15.53
C TYR A 117 -14.48 -6.63 -14.58
N THR A 118 -14.31 -7.94 -14.67
CA THR A 118 -13.32 -8.69 -13.88
C THR A 118 -11.90 -8.23 -14.22
N LEU A 119 -11.60 -8.05 -15.52
CA LEU A 119 -10.31 -7.53 -15.96
C LEU A 119 -10.07 -6.09 -15.47
N LEU A 120 -11.10 -5.25 -15.47
CA LEU A 120 -11.02 -3.89 -14.92
C LEU A 120 -10.76 -3.89 -13.41
N CYS A 121 -11.46 -4.74 -12.65
CA CYS A 121 -11.21 -4.94 -11.22
C CYS A 121 -9.78 -5.38 -10.95
N PHE A 122 -9.29 -6.34 -11.74
CA PHE A 122 -7.94 -6.83 -11.63
C PHE A 122 -6.92 -5.73 -11.96
N ALA A 123 -7.07 -5.04 -13.10
CA ALA A 123 -6.16 -3.98 -13.52
C ALA A 123 -6.10 -2.80 -12.52
N SER A 124 -7.27 -2.39 -12.00
CA SER A 124 -7.34 -1.33 -10.98
C SER A 124 -6.69 -1.75 -9.66
N GLY A 125 -6.99 -2.96 -9.17
CA GLY A 125 -6.36 -3.51 -7.98
C GLY A 125 -4.85 -3.62 -8.13
N THR A 126 -4.37 -4.19 -9.24
CA THR A 126 -2.94 -4.35 -9.48
C THR A 126 -2.21 -3.03 -9.62
N SER A 127 -2.81 -2.05 -10.30
CA SER A 127 -2.23 -0.71 -10.41
C SER A 127 -2.06 -0.07 -9.04
N TYR A 128 -3.08 -0.16 -8.18
CA TYR A 128 -3.00 0.33 -6.79
C TYR A 128 -1.91 -0.40 -6.00
N TYR A 129 -1.95 -1.74 -5.92
CA TYR A 129 -1.03 -2.51 -5.09
C TYR A 129 0.44 -2.41 -5.55
N LEU A 130 0.69 -2.31 -6.86
CA LEU A 130 2.04 -2.07 -7.38
C LEU A 130 2.55 -0.68 -7.01
N TYR A 131 1.69 0.34 -7.11
CA TYR A 131 2.06 1.71 -6.75
C TYR A 131 2.27 1.86 -5.24
N TYR A 132 1.35 1.32 -4.44
CA TYR A 132 1.43 1.27 -2.99
C TYR A 132 2.67 0.50 -2.52
N GLY A 133 2.91 -0.72 -3.03
CA GLY A 133 4.09 -1.50 -2.66
C GLY A 133 5.42 -0.83 -3.05
N ARG A 134 5.44 -0.04 -4.12
CA ARG A 134 6.60 0.80 -4.47
C ARG A 134 6.80 1.91 -3.44
N ASP A 135 5.74 2.61 -3.04
CA ASP A 135 5.80 3.64 -2.01
C ASP A 135 6.34 3.10 -0.68
N GLU A 136 5.79 1.98 -0.23
CA GLU A 136 6.21 1.27 0.98
C GLU A 136 7.70 0.88 0.94
N ALA A 137 8.16 0.27 -0.16
CA ALA A 137 9.57 -0.12 -0.29
C ALA A 137 10.54 1.08 -0.33
N LEU A 138 10.15 2.18 -0.99
CA LEU A 138 10.95 3.41 -1.00
C LEU A 138 10.98 4.06 0.39
N THR A 139 9.87 4.01 1.11
CA THR A 139 9.72 4.54 2.47
C THR A 139 10.56 3.75 3.46
N GLU A 140 10.54 2.42 3.41
CA GLU A 140 11.40 1.55 4.23
C GLU A 140 12.88 1.81 4.00
N LYS A 141 13.29 1.98 2.73
CA LYS A 141 14.68 2.32 2.39
C LYS A 141 15.09 3.68 2.94
N ARG A 142 14.19 4.67 2.88
CA ARG A 142 14.44 6.01 3.41
C ARG A 142 14.50 6.00 4.93
N ALA A 143 13.57 5.31 5.59
CA ALA A 143 13.51 5.21 7.05
C ALA A 143 14.84 4.74 7.63
N LEU A 144 15.42 3.68 7.06
CA LEU A 144 16.72 3.19 7.50
C LEU A 144 17.83 4.24 7.33
N LYS A 145 17.89 4.92 6.17
CA LYS A 145 18.88 5.98 5.91
C LYS A 145 18.74 7.16 6.89
N GLU A 146 17.53 7.55 7.23
CA GLU A 146 17.29 8.65 8.17
C GLU A 146 17.59 8.23 9.62
N LEU A 147 17.32 6.99 9.99
CA LEU A 147 17.77 6.40 11.25
C LEU A 147 19.30 6.36 11.35
N GLU A 148 20.00 5.94 10.29
CA GLU A 148 21.46 5.92 10.22
C GLU A 148 22.09 7.29 10.48
N LYS A 149 21.52 8.34 9.88
CA LYS A 149 22.02 9.71 10.03
C LYS A 149 21.74 10.31 11.40
N GLY A 150 20.49 10.20 11.87
CA GLY A 150 20.01 10.98 13.00
C GLY A 150 19.93 10.24 14.33
N ILE A 151 19.80 8.92 14.28
CA ILE A 151 19.41 8.10 15.43
C ILE A 151 20.47 7.08 15.82
N PHE A 152 21.12 6.44 14.86
CA PHE A 152 22.15 5.42 15.12
C PHE A 152 23.34 5.94 15.96
N PRO A 153 23.77 7.21 15.85
CA PRO A 153 24.79 7.74 16.77
C PRO A 153 24.36 7.76 18.25
N LEU A 154 23.05 7.66 18.53
CA LEU A 154 22.45 7.82 19.85
C LEU A 154 22.02 6.50 20.51
N ILE A 155 22.23 5.37 19.84
CA ILE A 155 21.82 4.04 20.32
C ILE A 155 22.98 3.04 20.24
N ASP A 156 22.88 1.96 21.00
CA ASP A 156 23.86 0.87 21.03
C ASP A 156 23.84 0.03 19.74
N ASN A 157 24.89 -0.78 19.54
CA ASN A 157 25.06 -1.56 18.31
C ASN A 157 24.11 -2.77 18.22
N GLU A 158 23.64 -3.31 19.34
CA GLU A 158 22.69 -4.42 19.37
C GLU A 158 21.33 -3.95 18.83
N LEU A 159 20.83 -2.82 19.31
CA LEU A 159 19.59 -2.23 18.84
C LEU A 159 19.67 -1.83 17.36
N LYS A 160 20.82 -1.33 16.87
CA LYS A 160 21.02 -1.08 15.43
C LYS A 160 20.86 -2.35 14.61
N PHE A 161 21.46 -3.45 15.06
CA PHE A 161 21.36 -4.72 14.37
C PHE A 161 19.91 -5.21 14.29
N LEU A 162 19.17 -5.12 15.39
CA LEU A 162 17.74 -5.48 15.44
C LEU A 162 16.90 -4.65 14.47
N ILE A 163 17.09 -3.32 14.45
CA ILE A 163 16.39 -2.41 13.53
C ILE A 163 16.67 -2.76 12.06
N VAL A 164 17.94 -3.00 11.70
CA VAL A 164 18.33 -3.36 10.34
C VAL A 164 17.68 -4.69 9.92
N ASN A 165 17.61 -5.66 10.83
CA ASN A 165 17.01 -6.96 10.54
C ASN A 165 15.47 -6.87 10.37
N GLU A 166 14.81 -6.08 11.21
CA GLU A 166 13.37 -5.81 11.11
C GLU A 166 13.04 -5.11 9.78
N ASN A 167 13.79 -4.08 9.41
CA ASN A 167 13.62 -3.37 8.12
C ASN A 167 13.83 -4.29 6.90
N LYS A 168 14.84 -5.17 6.93
CA LYS A 168 15.05 -6.18 5.87
C LYS A 168 13.84 -7.11 5.74
N THR A 169 13.30 -7.57 6.86
CA THR A 169 12.13 -8.47 6.89
C THR A 169 10.90 -7.79 6.29
N ARG A 170 10.69 -6.50 6.57
CA ARG A 170 9.63 -5.68 5.97
C ARG A 170 9.78 -5.56 4.46
N ILE A 171 10.98 -5.21 3.97
CA ILE A 171 11.25 -5.12 2.52
C ILE A 171 10.98 -6.47 1.82
N VAL A 172 11.45 -7.57 2.40
CA VAL A 172 11.21 -8.92 1.86
C VAL A 172 9.71 -9.22 1.80
N THR A 173 8.95 -8.88 2.84
CA THR A 173 7.49 -9.03 2.86
C THR A 173 6.81 -8.26 1.73
N TRP A 174 7.25 -7.02 1.45
CA TRP A 174 6.74 -6.24 0.33
C TRP A 174 7.03 -6.88 -1.03
N VAL A 175 8.23 -7.45 -1.21
CA VAL A 175 8.58 -8.20 -2.42
C VAL A 175 7.68 -9.43 -2.60
N TYR A 176 7.47 -10.22 -1.55
CA TYR A 176 6.58 -11.39 -1.60
C TYR A 176 5.14 -11.02 -1.97
N LYS A 177 4.57 -9.98 -1.35
CA LYS A 177 3.23 -9.48 -1.69
C LYS A 177 3.11 -9.11 -3.18
N LYS A 178 4.14 -8.45 -3.73
CA LYS A 178 4.19 -8.08 -5.16
C LYS A 178 4.21 -9.30 -6.07
N VAL A 179 5.06 -10.29 -5.79
CA VAL A 179 5.16 -11.53 -6.58
C VAL A 179 3.85 -12.30 -6.55
N PHE A 180 3.25 -12.45 -5.36
CA PHE A 180 1.98 -13.14 -5.19
C PHE A 180 0.84 -12.48 -5.98
N LEU A 181 0.77 -11.15 -5.94
CA LEU A 181 -0.23 -10.39 -6.68
C LEU A 181 -0.08 -10.52 -8.21
N LEU A 182 1.15 -10.54 -8.71
CA LEU A 182 1.43 -10.80 -10.13
C LEU A 182 1.03 -12.22 -10.55
N LEU A 183 1.27 -13.21 -9.69
CA LEU A 183 0.89 -14.61 -9.94
C LEU A 183 -0.64 -14.76 -10.08
N ILE A 184 -1.41 -14.19 -9.14
CA ILE A 184 -2.89 -14.18 -9.22
C ILE A 184 -3.34 -13.52 -10.52
N GLY A 185 -2.70 -12.42 -10.88
CA GLY A 185 -2.98 -11.73 -12.13
C GLY A 185 -2.78 -12.53 -13.39
N LEU A 186 -1.67 -13.26 -13.45
CA LEU A 186 -1.37 -14.14 -14.56
C LEU A 186 -2.44 -15.23 -14.69
N ILE A 187 -2.88 -15.82 -13.57
CA ILE A 187 -3.95 -16.83 -13.57
C ILE A 187 -5.26 -16.25 -14.11
N LEU A 188 -5.66 -15.07 -13.63
CA LEU A 188 -6.89 -14.41 -14.09
C LEU A 188 -6.83 -14.02 -15.58
N LEU A 189 -5.67 -13.55 -16.05
CA LEU A 189 -5.46 -13.23 -17.46
C LEU A 189 -5.54 -14.48 -18.35
N LEU A 190 -4.91 -15.58 -17.93
CA LEU A 190 -4.97 -16.86 -18.67
C LEU A 190 -6.39 -17.41 -18.72
N LEU A 191 -7.16 -17.29 -17.63
CA LEU A 191 -8.58 -17.64 -17.61
C LEU A 191 -9.38 -16.77 -18.58
N PHE A 192 -9.16 -15.46 -18.59
CA PHE A 192 -9.82 -14.56 -19.54
C PHE A 192 -9.49 -14.90 -21.00
N LEU A 193 -8.21 -15.13 -21.31
CA LEU A 193 -7.75 -15.47 -22.66
C LEU A 193 -8.32 -16.79 -23.17
N ARG A 194 -8.66 -17.74 -22.29
CA ARG A 194 -9.31 -19.00 -22.67
C ARG A 194 -10.68 -18.79 -23.32
N PHE A 195 -11.42 -17.77 -22.92
CA PHE A 195 -12.79 -17.49 -23.42
C PHE A 195 -12.81 -16.49 -24.59
N LEU A 196 -11.67 -15.88 -24.91
CA LEU A 196 -11.54 -14.93 -26.03
C LEU A 196 -11.86 -15.56 -27.42
N PRO A 197 -11.45 -16.82 -27.74
CA PRO A 197 -11.73 -17.44 -29.03
C PRO A 197 -13.22 -17.70 -29.28
N GLU A 198 -13.98 -17.99 -28.22
CA GLU A 198 -15.44 -18.23 -28.30
C GLU A 198 -16.19 -16.95 -28.70
N LEU A 199 -15.59 -15.78 -28.47
CA LEU A 199 -16.16 -14.47 -28.84
C LEU A 199 -15.86 -14.05 -30.29
N LEU A 200 -14.79 -14.59 -30.89
CA LEU A 200 -14.31 -14.23 -32.23
C LEU A 200 -15.02 -15.02 -33.36
N ILE A 201 -15.89 -15.96 -33.00
CA ILE A 201 -16.62 -16.85 -33.92
C ILE A 201 -18.05 -16.33 -34.19
N ILE A 202 -18.44 -15.19 -33.59
CA ILE A 202 -19.71 -14.48 -33.82
C ILE A 202 -19.48 -13.34 -34.81
#